data_AF-A0A0B4GWB6-F1
#
_entry.id   AF-A0A0B4GWB6-F1
#
_cell.length_a   1.000
_cell.length_b   1.000
_cell.length_c   1.000
_cell.angle_alpha   90.00
_cell.angle_beta   90.00
_cell.angle_gamma   90.00
#
_symmetry.space_group_name_H-M   'P 1'
#
loop_
_entity.id
_entity.type
_entity.pdbx_description
1 polymer ?
#
loop_
_entity_poly.entity_id
_entity_poly.type
_entity_poly.pdbx_seq_one_letter_code
_entity_poly.pdbx_strand_id
1 'polypeptide(L)'
;MRTIYRYAPGVRERYRASLMDIHETLYESIVDVASLVTDLARQLYLDMMNKQIPNNAELKRKLTPDYAPGCKRVIISDDYFPAISRDNVTLQTNPIDDISPEFRHGVRSQHELEANSIILIIEA
;
A
#
# COMPACT_ATOMS: atom_id res chain seq x y z
N MET A 1 3.55 30.31 10.95
CA MET A 1 4.87 29.64 11.02
C MET A 1 6.00 30.37 10.30
N ARG A 2 5.78 30.92 9.09
CA ARG A 2 6.85 31.51 8.26
C ARG A 2 7.63 32.66 8.91
N THR A 3 6.95 33.51 9.69
CA THR A 3 7.55 34.65 10.42
C THR A 3 8.48 34.20 11.54
N ILE A 4 8.14 33.12 12.26
CA ILE A 4 8.92 32.61 13.39
C ILE A 4 10.30 32.12 12.92
N TYR A 5 10.34 31.40 11.80
CA TYR A 5 11.59 30.91 11.22
C TYR A 5 12.50 32.00 10.65
N ARG A 6 11.97 33.21 10.40
CA ARG A 6 12.77 34.36 9.93
C ARG A 6 13.49 35.07 11.09
N TYR A 7 12.87 35.11 12.27
CA TYR A 7 13.39 35.85 13.42
C TYR A 7 14.12 34.97 14.45
N ALA A 8 13.90 33.65 14.43
CA ALA A 8 14.60 32.70 15.29
C ALA A 8 15.06 31.49 14.46
N PRO A 9 16.20 31.58 13.74
CA PRO A 9 16.63 30.55 12.79
C PRO A 9 16.85 29.17 13.45
N GLY A 10 17.27 29.15 14.72
CA GLY A 10 17.46 27.92 15.50
C GLY A 10 16.17 27.13 15.77
N VAL A 11 14.99 27.76 15.70
CA VAL A 11 13.71 27.05 15.86
C VAL A 11 13.47 26.11 14.68
N ARG A 12 13.82 26.53 13.46
CA ARG A 12 13.71 25.70 12.26
C ARG A 12 14.70 24.53 12.31
N GLU A 13 15.92 24.79 12.78
CA GLU A 13 16.95 23.75 12.92
C GLU A 13 16.57 22.71 13.98
N ARG A 14 16.09 23.14 15.15
CA ARG A 14 15.59 22.21 16.19
C ARG A 14 14.37 21.43 15.74
N TYR A 15 13.43 22.07 15.04
CA TYR A 15 12.27 21.38 14.48
C TYR A 15 12.71 20.30 13.47
N ARG A 16 13.65 20.63 12.57
CA ARG A 16 14.21 19.65 11.64
C ARG A 16 14.98 18.54 12.34
N ALA A 17 15.80 18.87 13.34
CA ALA A 17 16.51 17.89 14.16
C ALA A 17 15.52 16.94 14.83
N SER A 18 14.46 17.46 15.45
CA SER A 18 13.43 16.60 16.07
C SER A 18 12.73 15.68 15.07
N LEU A 19 12.49 16.13 13.84
CA LEU A 19 11.93 15.27 12.79
C LEU A 19 12.91 14.18 12.35
N MET A 20 14.22 14.47 12.34
CA MET A 20 15.25 13.46 12.05
C MET A 20 15.35 12.45 13.18
N ASP A 21 15.41 12.91 14.44
CA ASP A 21 15.47 12.05 15.62
C ASP A 21 14.25 11.11 15.68
N ILE A 22 13.05 11.64 15.37
CA ILE A 22 11.81 10.85 15.26
C ILE A 22 11.93 9.79 14.16
N HIS A 23 12.40 10.15 12.97
CA HIS A 23 12.55 9.19 11.88
C HIS A 23 13.59 8.12 12.16
N GLU A 24 14.72 8.48 12.76
CA GLU A 24 15.79 7.53 13.10
C GLU A 24 15.30 6.52 14.16
N THR A 25 14.61 7.02 15.18
CA THR A 25 13.98 6.18 16.21
C THR A 25 12.90 5.25 15.63
N LEU A 26 12.06 5.76 14.74
CA LEU A 26 11.00 4.98 14.09
C LEU A 26 11.58 3.98 13.09
N TYR A 27 12.68 4.31 12.40
CA TYR A 27 13.31 3.43 11.43
C TYR A 27 13.77 2.12 12.07
N GLU A 28 14.46 2.18 13.21
CA GLU A 28 14.88 0.98 13.94
C GLU A 28 13.68 0.11 14.36
N SER A 29 12.58 0.75 14.74
CA SER A 29 11.35 0.07 15.17
C SER A 29 10.54 -0.54 14.01
N ILE A 30 10.66 0.01 12.79
CA ILE A 30 9.93 -0.45 11.59
C ILE A 30 10.73 -1.53 10.84
N VAL A 31 12.06 -1.49 10.91
CA VAL A 31 12.94 -2.47 10.25
C VAL A 31 13.07 -3.77 11.03
N ASP A 32 12.82 -3.77 12.34
CA ASP A 32 12.78 -5.01 13.13
C ASP A 32 11.47 -5.79 12.91
N VAL A 33 11.49 -6.59 11.85
CA VAL A 33 10.37 -7.40 11.34
C VAL A 33 9.86 -8.43 12.38
N ALA A 34 10.62 -8.75 13.42
CA ALA A 34 10.28 -9.75 14.43
C ALA A 34 9.76 -9.17 15.77
N SER A 35 9.48 -7.86 15.83
CA SER A 35 9.11 -7.16 17.05
C SER A 35 7.60 -7.11 17.32
N LEU A 36 7.22 -6.87 18.59
CA LEU A 36 5.84 -6.59 19.03
C LEU A 36 5.19 -5.42 18.26
N VAL A 37 6.01 -4.48 17.80
CA VAL A 37 5.58 -3.30 17.03
C VAL A 37 5.01 -3.74 15.67
N THR A 38 5.64 -4.72 15.02
CA THR A 38 5.21 -5.27 13.74
C THR A 38 3.85 -5.97 13.84
N ASP A 39 3.60 -6.71 14.92
CA ASP A 39 2.30 -7.35 15.14
C ASP A 39 1.20 -6.34 15.44
N LEU A 40 1.50 -5.31 16.23
CA LEU A 40 0.56 -4.22 16.48
C LEU A 40 0.24 -3.46 15.17
N ALA A 41 1.27 -3.14 14.37
CA ALA A 41 1.09 -2.50 13.07
C ALA A 41 0.24 -3.37 12.12
N ARG A 42 0.48 -4.68 12.09
CA ARG A 42 -0.34 -5.62 11.31
C ARG A 42 -1.80 -5.55 11.73
N GLN A 43 -2.09 -5.59 13.02
CA GLN A 43 -3.47 -5.49 13.52
C GLN A 43 -4.13 -4.17 13.11
N LEU A 44 -3.42 -3.05 13.24
CA LEU A 44 -3.93 -1.74 12.83
C LEU A 44 -4.27 -1.70 11.33
N TYR A 45 -3.42 -2.28 10.46
CA TYR A 45 -3.70 -2.36 9.02
C TYR A 45 -4.90 -3.27 8.72
N LEU A 46 -5.01 -4.42 9.39
CA LEU A 46 -6.16 -5.32 9.22
C LEU A 46 -7.45 -4.66 9.69
N ASP A 47 -7.44 -3.93 10.79
CA ASP A 47 -8.58 -3.17 11.30
C ASP A 47 -9.01 -2.07 10.33
N MET A 48 -8.06 -1.33 9.75
CA MET A 48 -8.33 -0.35 8.71
C MET A 48 -8.98 -0.98 7.49
N MET A 49 -8.43 -2.09 7.00
CA MET A 49 -9.01 -2.83 5.86
C MET A 49 -10.41 -3.36 6.19
N ASN A 50 -10.64 -3.90 7.40
CA ASN A 50 -11.95 -4.37 7.83
C ASN A 50 -13.00 -3.25 7.88
N LYS A 51 -12.60 -2.04 8.26
CA LYS A 51 -13.50 -0.87 8.25
C LYS A 51 -13.86 -0.42 6.83
N GLN A 52 -12.91 -0.47 5.91
CA GLN A 52 -13.12 -0.02 4.52
C GLN A 52 -13.79 -1.09 3.64
N ILE A 53 -13.62 -2.38 3.98
CA ILE A 53 -14.20 -3.52 3.26
C ILE A 53 -14.99 -4.42 4.23
N PRO A 54 -16.18 -3.98 4.70
CA PRO A 54 -16.91 -4.69 5.74
C PRO A 54 -17.43 -6.06 5.28
N ASN A 55 -17.98 -6.14 4.05
CA ASN A 55 -18.84 -7.26 3.62
C ASN A 55 -18.21 -8.17 2.55
N ASN A 56 -16.89 -8.12 2.32
CA ASN A 56 -16.23 -8.93 1.30
C ASN A 56 -15.03 -9.70 1.87
N ALA A 57 -15.30 -10.89 2.44
CA ALA A 57 -14.28 -11.73 3.05
C ALA A 57 -13.29 -12.31 2.02
N GLU A 58 -13.73 -12.56 0.78
CA GLU A 58 -12.84 -13.05 -0.28
C GLU A 58 -11.82 -11.98 -0.68
N LEU A 59 -12.29 -10.76 -0.92
CA LEU A 59 -11.44 -9.63 -1.28
C LEU A 59 -10.40 -9.32 -0.19
N LYS A 60 -10.82 -9.32 1.08
CA LYS A 60 -9.90 -9.17 2.22
C LYS A 60 -8.81 -10.23 2.23
N ARG A 61 -9.16 -11.49 1.93
CA ARG A 61 -8.19 -12.60 1.89
C ARG A 61 -7.15 -12.40 0.78
N LYS A 62 -7.60 -11.99 -0.42
CA LYS A 62 -6.72 -11.70 -1.56
C LYS A 62 -5.82 -10.48 -1.32
N LEU A 63 -6.28 -9.51 -0.54
CA LEU A 63 -5.55 -8.28 -0.22
C LEU A 63 -4.63 -8.41 0.99
N THR A 64 -4.76 -9.48 1.80
CA THR A 64 -3.91 -9.68 2.96
C THR A 64 -2.60 -10.31 2.53
N PRO A 65 -1.46 -9.60 2.64
CA PRO A 65 -0.16 -10.17 2.32
C PRO A 65 0.30 -11.20 3.36
N ASP A 66 1.12 -12.15 2.91
CA ASP A 66 1.79 -13.17 3.73
C ASP A 66 3.15 -12.72 4.29
N TYR A 67 3.60 -11.52 3.93
CA TYR A 67 4.80 -10.91 4.47
C TYR A 67 4.50 -10.02 5.70
N ALA A 68 5.55 -9.67 6.44
CA ALA A 68 5.42 -8.80 7.60
C ALA A 68 5.45 -7.31 7.23
N PRO A 69 4.71 -6.46 7.98
CA PRO A 69 4.88 -5.01 7.89
C PRO A 69 6.36 -4.62 7.92
N GLY A 70 6.79 -3.78 6.98
CA GLY A 70 8.21 -3.38 6.84
C GLY A 70 9.01 -4.20 5.82
N CYS A 71 8.60 -5.41 5.44
CA CYS A 71 9.28 -6.19 4.38
C CYS A 71 9.17 -5.53 2.99
N LYS A 72 8.11 -4.75 2.79
CA LYS A 72 7.89 -3.90 1.61
C LYS A 72 7.57 -2.48 2.05
N ARG A 73 7.81 -1.51 1.16
CA ARG A 73 7.47 -0.11 1.40
C ARG A 73 5.95 0.05 1.47
N VAL A 74 5.46 0.65 2.55
CA VAL A 74 4.02 0.92 2.76
C VAL A 74 3.58 2.06 1.84
N ILE A 75 2.51 1.83 1.09
CA ILE A 75 1.83 2.87 0.31
C ILE A 75 0.69 3.42 1.16
N ILE A 76 0.66 4.75 1.33
CA ILE A 76 -0.40 5.43 2.09
C ILE A 76 -1.40 5.98 1.08
N SER A 77 -2.64 5.48 1.13
CA SER A 77 -3.73 5.94 0.27
C SER A 77 -5.07 5.72 0.96
N ASP A 78 -5.90 6.75 0.96
CA ASP A 78 -7.27 6.68 1.49
C ASP A 78 -8.26 6.11 0.45
N ASP A 79 -7.88 6.11 -0.83
CA ASP A 79 -8.77 5.76 -1.95
C ASP A 79 -8.62 4.30 -2.44
N TYR A 80 -7.59 3.58 -1.98
CA TYR A 80 -7.25 2.25 -2.52
C TYR A 80 -8.33 1.19 -2.26
N PHE A 81 -8.73 0.97 -1.00
CA PHE A 81 -9.76 -0.02 -0.66
C PHE A 81 -11.18 0.34 -1.16
N PRO A 82 -11.61 1.62 -1.16
CA PRO A 82 -12.86 2.01 -1.78
C PRO A 82 -12.86 1.79 -3.29
N ALA A 83 -11.74 2.05 -3.97
CA ALA A 83 -11.63 1.85 -5.41
C ALA A 83 -11.76 0.37 -5.80
N ILE A 84 -11.11 -0.54 -5.07
CA ILE A 84 -11.15 -1.97 -5.37
C ILE A 84 -12.47 -2.66 -4.97
N SER A 85 -13.29 -2.00 -4.14
CA SER A 85 -14.61 -2.50 -3.71
C SER A 85 -15.76 -2.09 -4.64
N ARG A 86 -15.48 -1.38 -5.75
CA ARG A 86 -16.51 -0.94 -6.69
C ARG A 86 -16.99 -2.11 -7.57
N ASP A 87 -18.27 -2.08 -7.95
CA ASP A 87 -18.90 -3.12 -8.78
C ASP A 87 -18.25 -3.29 -10.16
N ASN A 88 -17.56 -2.26 -10.66
CA ASN A 88 -16.87 -2.28 -11.95
C ASN A 88 -15.39 -2.70 -11.85
N VAL A 89 -14.95 -3.19 -10.70
CA VAL A 89 -13.56 -3.59 -10.45
C VAL A 89 -13.51 -5.05 -10.02
N THR A 90 -12.66 -5.82 -10.68
CA THR A 90 -12.43 -7.23 -10.37
C THR A 90 -10.96 -7.47 -10.05
N LEU A 91 -10.67 -7.99 -8.85
CA LEU A 91 -9.31 -8.37 -8.45
C LEU A 91 -8.97 -9.78 -8.94
N GLN A 92 -7.98 -9.88 -9.83
CA GLN A 92 -7.40 -11.14 -10.31
C GLN A 92 -5.99 -11.32 -9.76
N THR A 93 -5.74 -12.45 -9.08
CA THR A 93 -4.44 -12.81 -8.51
C THR A 93 -3.81 -14.02 -9.21
N ASN A 94 -4.48 -14.55 -10.24
CA ASN A 94 -3.98 -15.68 -11.02
C ASN A 94 -2.78 -15.26 -11.87
N PRO A 95 -1.83 -16.17 -12.12
CA PRO A 95 -0.74 -15.90 -13.04
C PRO A 95 -1.28 -15.58 -14.44
N ILE A 96 -0.54 -14.72 -15.15
CA ILE A 96 -0.79 -14.39 -16.55
C ILE A 96 0.08 -15.33 -17.38
N ASP A 97 -0.55 -16.15 -18.23
CA ASP A 97 0.17 -17.15 -19.03
C ASP A 97 0.69 -16.56 -20.34
N ASP A 98 -0.13 -15.74 -21.01
CA ASP A 98 0.20 -15.11 -22.29
C ASP A 98 -0.62 -13.84 -22.54
N ILE A 99 -0.06 -12.93 -23.33
CA ILE A 99 -0.73 -11.72 -23.84
C ILE A 99 -0.67 -11.78 -25.37
N SER A 100 -1.79 -12.16 -25.99
CA SER A 100 -1.80 -12.37 -27.44
C SER A 100 -2.27 -11.12 -28.21
N PRO A 101 -1.63 -10.80 -29.35
CA PRO A 101 -2.00 -9.65 -30.18
C PRO A 101 -3.26 -9.90 -31.05
N GLU A 102 -3.61 -11.17 -31.30
CA GLU A 102 -4.88 -11.56 -31.96
C GLU A 102 -6.07 -11.07 -31.12
N PHE A 103 -5.92 -11.16 -29.81
CA PHE A 103 -6.82 -10.62 -28.83
C PHE A 103 -6.49 -9.14 -28.59
N ARG A 104 -6.90 -8.28 -29.51
CA ARG A 104 -6.95 -6.82 -29.28
C ARG A 104 -7.71 -6.43 -27.99
N HIS A 105 -8.36 -7.40 -27.35
CA HIS A 105 -9.00 -7.30 -26.07
C HIS A 105 -8.75 -8.60 -25.28
N GLY A 106 -7.57 -8.92 -24.75
CA GLY A 106 -7.39 -10.21 -24.09
C GLY A 106 -6.18 -10.36 -23.16
N VAL A 107 -6.42 -10.73 -21.90
CA VAL A 107 -5.40 -11.34 -21.02
C VAL A 107 -5.81 -12.79 -20.76
N ARG A 108 -4.93 -13.76 -21.02
CA ARG A 108 -5.21 -15.16 -20.70
C ARG A 108 -4.71 -15.46 -19.29
N SER A 109 -5.67 -15.67 -18.40
CA SER A 109 -5.48 -16.41 -17.14
C SER A 109 -6.32 -17.69 -17.23
N GLN A 110 -6.50 -18.45 -16.14
CA GLN A 110 -7.46 -19.58 -16.12
C GLN A 110 -8.87 -19.22 -16.66
N HIS A 111 -9.21 -17.92 -16.77
CA HIS A 111 -10.33 -17.39 -17.54
C HIS A 111 -9.83 -16.38 -18.59
N GLU A 112 -10.40 -16.41 -19.79
CA GLU A 112 -10.15 -15.42 -20.87
C GLU A 112 -10.83 -14.09 -20.51
N LEU A 113 -10.08 -12.99 -20.52
CA LEU A 113 -10.55 -11.66 -20.12
C LEU A 113 -10.38 -10.64 -21.23
N GLU A 114 -11.45 -10.00 -21.68
CA GLU A 114 -11.35 -8.98 -22.72
C GLU A 114 -11.08 -7.56 -22.20
N ALA A 115 -10.11 -6.84 -22.77
CA ALA A 115 -9.69 -5.52 -22.32
C ALA A 115 -9.31 -4.52 -23.44
N ASN A 116 -9.96 -3.35 -23.51
CA ASN A 116 -9.67 -2.29 -24.49
C ASN A 116 -8.30 -1.61 -24.34
N SER A 117 -7.71 -1.67 -23.15
CA SER A 117 -6.44 -1.03 -22.83
C SER A 117 -5.74 -1.77 -21.70
N ILE A 118 -4.42 -1.89 -21.79
CA ILE A 118 -3.57 -2.51 -20.77
C ILE A 118 -2.62 -1.44 -20.23
N ILE A 119 -2.57 -1.28 -18.90
CA ILE A 119 -1.63 -0.41 -18.20
C ILE A 119 -0.63 -1.29 -17.48
N LEU A 120 0.65 -1.19 -17.84
CA LEU A 120 1.74 -1.91 -17.18
C LEU A 120 2.30 -1.05 -16.04
N ILE A 121 2.15 -1.54 -14.81
CA ILE A 121 2.78 -0.96 -13.63
C ILE A 121 4.01 -1.81 -13.33
N ILE A 122 5.19 -1.27 -13.60
CA ILE A 122 6.47 -1.95 -13.36
C ILE A 122 6.95 -1.51 -11.97
N GLU A 123 7.14 -2.46 -11.04
CA GLU A 123 7.82 -2.18 -9.76
C GLU A 123 9.25 -1.68 -10.06
N ALA A 124 9.67 -0.58 -9.44
CA ALA A 124 11.02 0.00 -9.57
C ALA A 124 11.97 -0.56 -8.51
#